data_AF-A0A936GZ75-F1
#
_entry.id   AF-A0A936GZ75-F1
#
_cell.length_a   1.000
_cell.length_b   1.000
_cell.length_c   1.000
_cell.angle_alpha   90.00
_cell.angle_beta   90.00
_cell.angle_gamma   90.00
#
_symmetry.space_group_name_H-M   'P 1'
#
loop_
_entity.id
_entity.type
_entity.pdbx_description
1 polymer ?
#
loop_
_entity_poly.entity_id
_entity_poly.type
_entity_poly.pdbx_seq_one_letter_code
_entity_poly.pdbx_strand_id
1 'polypeptide(L)'
;MRWDKLSVYLIYLALGFTVWFFYPVSENWLPSFHPEDKIPYGTQILKHAMSERGKLTIVNIDIDSLIAKADSFDANLLFINDRFEPNIDEMSSLVQFVEKGGVILLSTTSISYSVSDFLQIQWDYQTSRLDSSARTCFVALKNSSNSQLCFPCVSPELPNSFMVEKTNEEGEPDSIIYPRDTLMVFNETGNTTALRILMGKGEWIVHSQPYAFSNFGLLNGHKDHANILLAMIQDKPVIWDVHFIKRSFSEQPNLNYSGSVLAEEQKSPIVEILKHDLLRWAYWLLFSGILLYFILLIKRKMRAIPVWRAPGNESVNFIRLIASVYLSGNDNKAILDKKLRMFLIHVHQSYGIRDFDWSNEARQLLCSVSGYDAMKLEKLAHIALNYEKGRQVSFGYLSAANQLVNEFVYNSKLK
;
A
#
# COMPACT_ATOMS: atom_id res chain seq x y z
N MET A 1 -24.32 -24.09 -20.99
CA MET A 1 -23.30 -23.07 -21.32
C MET A 1 -22.32 -23.01 -20.15
N ARG A 2 -21.18 -23.72 -20.22
CA ARG A 2 -20.15 -23.65 -19.16
C ARG A 2 -19.40 -22.35 -19.36
N TRP A 3 -19.70 -21.35 -18.55
CA TRP A 3 -18.96 -20.10 -18.52
C TRP A 3 -17.50 -20.42 -18.21
N ASP A 4 -16.59 -19.95 -19.08
CA ASP A 4 -15.17 -20.02 -18.82
C ASP A 4 -14.87 -19.22 -17.54
N LYS A 5 -13.92 -19.68 -16.72
CA LYS A 5 -13.53 -19.00 -15.48
C LYS A 5 -13.15 -17.55 -15.78
N LEU A 6 -12.58 -17.29 -16.96
CA LEU A 6 -12.19 -15.97 -17.43
C LEU A 6 -13.38 -15.01 -17.61
N SER A 7 -14.49 -15.50 -18.19
CA SER A 7 -15.72 -14.71 -18.33
C SER A 7 -16.36 -14.37 -16.98
N VAL A 8 -16.25 -15.27 -15.99
CA VAL A 8 -16.76 -15.03 -14.63
C VAL A 8 -15.93 -13.95 -13.92
N TYR A 9 -14.60 -13.97 -14.04
CA TYR A 9 -13.74 -12.91 -13.47
C TYR A 9 -14.00 -11.54 -14.10
N LEU A 10 -14.24 -11.47 -15.41
CA LEU A 10 -14.58 -10.22 -16.09
C LEU A 10 -15.91 -9.63 -15.61
N ILE A 11 -16.91 -10.48 -15.35
CA ILE A 11 -18.19 -10.04 -14.80
C ILE A 11 -18.00 -9.49 -13.38
N TYR A 12 -17.24 -10.16 -12.51
CA TYR A 12 -16.96 -9.64 -11.17
C TYR A 12 -16.18 -8.33 -11.17
N LEU A 13 -15.24 -8.17 -12.09
CA LEU A 13 -14.45 -6.93 -12.23
C LEU A 13 -15.31 -5.77 -12.74
N ALA A 14 -16.18 -6.02 -13.72
CA ALA A 14 -17.15 -5.04 -14.21
C ALA A 14 -18.16 -4.64 -13.11
N LEU A 15 -18.67 -5.60 -12.35
CA LEU A 15 -19.62 -5.36 -11.28
C LEU A 15 -18.96 -4.57 -10.13
N GLY A 16 -17.73 -4.92 -9.75
CA GLY A 16 -16.93 -4.15 -8.79
C GLY A 16 -16.64 -2.72 -9.26
N PHE A 17 -16.35 -2.52 -10.55
CA PHE A 17 -16.16 -1.18 -11.12
C PHE A 17 -17.45 -0.36 -11.09
N THR A 18 -18.60 -0.95 -11.43
CA THR A 18 -19.89 -0.24 -11.35
C THR A 18 -20.23 0.14 -9.91
N VAL A 19 -20.03 -0.75 -8.94
CA VAL A 19 -20.26 -0.45 -7.52
C VAL A 19 -19.33 0.66 -7.04
N TRP A 20 -18.05 0.65 -7.43
CA TRP A 20 -17.11 1.72 -7.10
C TRP A 20 -17.46 3.05 -7.76
N PHE A 21 -17.85 3.03 -9.05
CA PHE A 21 -18.19 4.23 -9.82
C PHE A 21 -19.49 4.89 -9.34
N PHE A 22 -20.47 4.08 -8.95
CA PHE A 22 -21.75 4.56 -8.40
C PHE A 22 -21.75 4.68 -6.88
N TYR A 23 -20.63 4.39 -6.19
CA TYR A 23 -20.54 4.61 -4.76
C TYR A 23 -20.63 6.12 -4.50
N PRO A 24 -21.68 6.63 -3.84
CA PRO A 24 -21.80 8.04 -3.58
C PRO A 24 -20.60 8.46 -2.71
N VAL A 25 -19.82 9.42 -3.19
CA VAL A 25 -18.79 10.06 -2.38
C VAL A 25 -19.54 10.67 -1.20
N SER A 26 -19.24 10.20 0.02
CA SER A 26 -19.89 10.70 1.23
C SER A 26 -19.78 12.22 1.26
N GLU A 27 -20.92 12.90 1.37
CA GLU A 27 -20.94 14.36 1.51
C GLU A 27 -20.18 14.72 2.79
N ASN A 28 -19.15 15.54 2.64
CA ASN A 28 -18.32 15.93 3.75
C ASN A 28 -18.85 17.22 4.38
N TRP A 29 -19.25 17.13 5.64
CA TRP A 29 -19.77 18.24 6.44
C TRP A 29 -18.75 18.75 7.45
N LEU A 30 -17.46 18.43 7.29
CA LEU A 30 -16.43 19.01 8.15
C LEU A 30 -16.28 20.51 7.86
N PRO A 31 -16.17 21.36 8.90
CA PRO A 31 -16.00 22.80 8.75
C PRO A 31 -14.63 23.13 8.17
N SER A 32 -14.60 23.57 6.92
CA SER A 32 -13.37 24.05 6.27
C SER A 32 -13.27 25.56 6.23
N PHE A 33 -14.40 26.26 6.15
CA PHE A 33 -14.51 27.72 5.97
C PHE A 33 -13.72 28.30 4.79
N HIS A 34 -13.19 27.46 3.90
CA HIS A 34 -12.30 27.88 2.82
C HIS A 34 -13.10 28.51 1.65
N PRO A 35 -12.64 29.64 1.07
CA PRO A 35 -13.38 30.37 0.02
C PRO A 35 -13.61 29.59 -1.28
N GLU A 36 -12.80 28.56 -1.55
CA GLU A 36 -12.93 27.72 -2.74
C GLU A 36 -13.81 26.49 -2.52
N ASP A 37 -14.23 26.22 -1.28
CA ASP A 37 -14.93 24.98 -0.95
C ASP A 37 -16.42 25.03 -1.24
N LYS A 38 -16.86 23.98 -1.95
CA LYS A 38 -18.26 23.71 -2.30
C LYS A 38 -19.02 22.91 -1.25
N ILE A 39 -18.32 22.35 -0.28
CA ILE A 39 -18.94 21.58 0.81
C ILE A 39 -19.88 22.49 1.63
N PRO A 40 -20.84 21.93 2.39
CA PRO A 40 -21.81 22.71 3.16
C PRO A 40 -21.17 23.78 4.05
N TYR A 41 -20.07 23.47 4.72
CA TYR A 41 -19.32 24.40 5.57
C TYR A 41 -18.12 25.09 4.90
N GLY A 42 -18.05 25.06 3.57
CA GLY A 42 -17.20 25.96 2.78
C GLY A 42 -17.80 27.37 2.68
N THR A 43 -17.08 28.31 2.10
CA THR A 43 -17.50 29.73 2.01
C THR A 43 -17.49 30.28 0.59
N GLN A 44 -17.63 29.41 -0.42
CA GLN A 44 -17.65 29.80 -1.83
C GLN A 44 -18.79 30.78 -2.17
N ILE A 45 -19.99 30.58 -1.61
CA ILE A 45 -21.12 31.48 -1.84
C ILE A 45 -20.81 32.87 -1.30
N LEU A 46 -20.19 32.95 -0.11
CA LEU A 46 -19.77 34.21 0.48
C LEU A 46 -18.73 34.92 -0.40
N LYS A 47 -17.70 34.19 -0.86
CA LYS A 47 -16.69 34.73 -1.77
C LYS A 47 -17.32 35.37 -2.99
N HIS A 48 -18.25 34.68 -3.65
CA HIS A 48 -18.95 35.22 -4.82
C HIS A 48 -19.73 36.49 -4.48
N ALA A 49 -20.54 36.44 -3.41
CA ALA A 49 -21.34 37.59 -2.98
C ALA A 49 -20.48 38.83 -2.62
N MET A 50 -19.32 38.62 -1.98
CA MET A 50 -18.40 39.71 -1.66
C MET A 50 -17.66 40.24 -2.89
N SER A 51 -17.26 39.36 -3.81
CA SER A 51 -16.55 39.76 -5.03
C SER A 51 -17.40 40.63 -5.96
N GLU A 52 -18.72 40.47 -5.94
CA GLU A 52 -19.66 41.31 -6.70
C GLU A 52 -19.84 42.70 -6.07
N ARG A 53 -19.64 42.83 -4.75
CA ARG A 53 -19.91 44.05 -3.99
C ARG A 53 -18.71 44.99 -3.82
N GLY A 54 -17.47 44.50 -4.04
CA GLY A 54 -16.29 45.34 -3.81
C GLY A 54 -14.95 44.69 -4.15
N LYS A 55 -13.86 45.37 -3.74
CA LYS A 55 -12.48 44.90 -3.90
C LYS A 55 -12.14 43.89 -2.80
N LEU A 56 -12.49 42.62 -3.04
CA LEU A 56 -12.07 41.49 -2.21
C LEU A 56 -10.72 40.94 -2.70
N THR A 57 -9.75 40.80 -1.79
CA THR A 57 -8.49 40.10 -2.05
C THR A 57 -8.35 38.93 -1.09
N ILE A 58 -8.25 37.70 -1.60
CA ILE A 58 -8.02 36.51 -0.79
C ILE A 58 -6.53 36.19 -0.82
N VAL A 59 -5.92 35.97 0.35
CA VAL A 59 -4.48 35.70 0.46
C VAL A 59 -4.17 34.56 1.42
N ASN A 60 -3.04 33.90 1.17
CA ASN A 60 -2.44 32.92 2.07
C ASN A 60 -0.98 33.34 2.29
N ILE A 61 -0.77 34.28 3.20
CA ILE A 61 0.52 34.89 3.53
C ILE A 61 0.63 35.04 5.05
N ASP A 62 1.84 35.22 5.56
CA ASP A 62 2.08 35.52 6.97
C ASP A 62 1.47 36.85 7.40
N ILE A 63 1.31 37.04 8.72
CA ILE A 63 0.65 38.21 9.30
C ILE A 63 1.38 39.52 9.02
N ASP A 64 2.70 39.53 9.02
CA ASP A 64 3.47 40.75 8.76
C ASP A 64 3.28 41.21 7.31
N SER A 65 3.33 40.27 6.36
CA SER A 65 3.03 40.52 4.96
C SER A 65 1.56 40.91 4.73
N LEU A 66 0.63 40.30 5.49
CA LEU A 66 -0.79 40.63 5.46
C LEU A 66 -1.04 42.08 5.87
N ILE A 67 -0.45 42.50 6.99
CA ILE A 67 -0.56 43.87 7.52
C ILE A 67 0.08 44.87 6.56
N ALA A 68 1.28 44.58 6.04
CA ALA A 68 1.93 45.46 5.07
C ALA A 68 1.06 45.67 3.81
N LYS A 69 0.39 44.60 3.36
CA LYS A 69 -0.55 44.67 2.24
C LYS A 69 -1.79 45.48 2.62
N ALA A 70 -2.35 45.27 3.81
CA ALA A 70 -3.49 46.03 4.30
C ALA A 70 -3.20 47.53 4.40
N ASP A 71 -2.05 47.90 4.96
CA ASP A 71 -1.58 49.29 5.06
C ASP A 71 -1.40 49.92 3.66
N SER A 72 -0.91 49.15 2.68
CA SER A 72 -0.69 49.65 1.31
C SER A 72 -1.98 49.97 0.54
N PHE A 73 -3.07 49.24 0.84
CA PHE A 73 -4.36 49.38 0.14
C PHE A 73 -5.41 50.11 0.99
N ASP A 74 -5.06 50.55 2.21
CA ASP A 74 -6.00 51.01 3.24
C ASP A 74 -7.19 50.03 3.37
N ALA A 75 -6.87 48.75 3.57
CA ALA A 75 -7.83 47.65 3.55
C ALA A 75 -8.15 47.12 4.95
N ASN A 76 -9.38 46.67 5.14
CA ASN A 76 -9.84 45.98 6.33
C ASN A 76 -9.50 44.49 6.25
N LEU A 77 -9.29 43.83 7.40
CA LEU A 77 -8.96 42.42 7.47
C LEU A 77 -10.18 41.58 7.84
N LEU A 78 -10.32 40.44 7.18
CA LEU A 78 -11.37 39.46 7.42
C LEU A 78 -10.75 38.10 7.77
N PHE A 79 -11.14 37.57 8.93
CA PHE A 79 -10.81 36.22 9.39
C PHE A 79 -12.10 35.43 9.59
N ILE A 80 -12.26 34.34 8.84
CA ILE A 80 -13.36 33.38 9.00
C ILE A 80 -12.73 32.00 9.06
N ASN A 81 -12.67 31.43 10.26
CA ASN A 81 -11.91 30.23 10.54
C ASN A 81 -12.54 29.43 11.68
N ASP A 82 -12.14 28.18 11.85
CA ASP A 82 -12.58 27.38 13.02
C ASP A 82 -11.85 27.83 14.28
N ARG A 83 -10.51 27.90 14.21
CA ARG A 83 -9.66 28.32 15.33
C ARG A 83 -8.77 29.48 14.95
N PHE A 84 -8.75 30.51 15.79
CA PHE A 84 -7.86 31.66 15.67
C PHE A 84 -6.82 31.66 16.79
N GLU A 85 -5.63 31.17 16.46
CA GLU A 85 -4.54 30.96 17.41
C GLU A 85 -3.23 31.62 16.93
N PRO A 86 -3.19 32.97 16.82
CA PRO A 86 -1.94 33.68 16.56
C PRO A 86 -0.97 33.49 17.72
N ASN A 87 0.33 33.48 17.39
CA ASN A 87 1.38 33.59 18.40
C ASN A 87 1.41 35.02 19.00
N ILE A 88 2.22 35.24 20.03
CA ILE A 88 2.26 36.53 20.75
C ILE A 88 2.71 37.68 19.83
N ASP A 89 3.68 37.43 18.95
CA ASP A 89 4.23 38.43 18.03
C ASP A 89 3.19 38.79 16.95
N GLU A 90 2.58 37.79 16.31
CA GLU A 90 1.47 37.92 15.35
C GLU A 90 0.31 38.72 15.96
N MET A 91 -0.08 38.41 17.19
CA MET A 91 -1.15 39.13 17.88
C MET A 91 -0.76 40.57 18.18
N SER A 92 0.49 40.82 18.59
CA SER A 92 0.99 42.18 18.81
C SER A 92 0.97 43.03 17.53
N SER A 93 1.34 42.44 16.39
CA SER A 93 1.28 43.10 15.08
C SER A 93 -0.17 43.44 14.69
N LEU A 94 -1.12 42.53 14.91
CA LEU A 94 -2.55 42.77 14.65
C LEU A 94 -3.12 43.87 15.56
N VAL A 95 -2.74 43.90 16.83
CA VAL A 95 -3.13 44.98 17.76
C VAL A 95 -2.60 46.33 17.28
N GLN A 96 -1.33 46.41 16.87
CA GLN A 96 -0.74 47.65 16.34
C GLN A 96 -1.44 48.12 15.06
N PHE A 97 -1.83 47.20 14.18
CA PHE A 97 -2.60 47.52 12.98
C PHE A 97 -3.95 48.18 13.33
N VAL A 98 -4.67 47.62 14.30
CA VAL A 98 -5.94 48.19 14.76
C VAL A 98 -5.74 49.54 15.45
N GLU A 99 -4.72 49.68 16.30
CA GLU A 99 -4.43 50.96 16.96
C GLU A 99 -4.16 52.10 15.98
N LYS A 100 -3.56 51.80 14.81
CA LYS A 100 -3.33 52.77 13.72
C LYS A 100 -4.61 53.19 12.98
N GLY A 101 -5.72 52.46 13.13
CA GLY A 101 -6.98 52.74 12.45
C GLY A 101 -7.52 51.60 11.58
N GLY A 102 -6.87 50.43 11.59
CA GLY A 102 -7.35 49.26 10.88
C GLY A 102 -8.61 48.66 11.51
N VAL A 103 -9.46 48.05 10.67
CA VAL A 103 -10.63 47.29 11.13
C VAL A 103 -10.40 45.80 10.88
N ILE A 104 -10.64 44.99 11.90
CA ILE A 104 -10.56 43.53 11.81
C ILE A 104 -11.91 42.92 12.13
N LEU A 105 -12.51 42.18 11.19
CA LEU A 105 -13.63 41.28 11.46
C LEU A 105 -13.12 39.86 11.68
N LEU A 106 -13.24 39.38 12.92
CA LEU A 106 -12.89 38.03 13.34
C LEU A 106 -14.17 37.23 13.59
N SER A 107 -14.38 36.20 12.78
CA SER A 107 -15.44 35.21 12.98
C SER A 107 -14.82 33.82 13.17
N THR A 108 -14.82 33.31 14.40
CA THR A 108 -14.16 32.04 14.74
C THR A 108 -14.95 31.22 15.74
N THR A 109 -14.78 29.90 15.79
CA THR A 109 -15.46 29.07 16.82
C THR A 109 -14.69 29.13 18.14
N SER A 110 -13.36 29.09 18.07
CA SER A 110 -12.47 29.22 19.23
C SER A 110 -11.33 30.21 19.01
N ILE A 111 -10.80 30.73 20.12
CA ILE A 111 -9.62 31.59 20.15
C ILE A 111 -8.57 31.06 21.15
N SER A 112 -7.30 31.43 20.96
CA SER A 112 -6.26 31.13 21.96
C SER A 112 -6.42 31.98 23.22
N TYR A 113 -5.85 31.51 24.34
CA TYR A 113 -5.80 32.26 25.60
C TYR A 113 -5.12 33.63 25.42
N SER A 114 -4.10 33.72 24.57
CA SER A 114 -3.44 34.99 24.26
C SER A 114 -4.42 36.00 23.67
N VAL A 115 -5.21 35.61 22.67
CA VAL A 115 -6.23 36.50 22.06
C VAL A 115 -7.27 36.93 23.10
N SER A 116 -7.70 35.99 23.96
CA SER A 116 -8.64 36.24 25.05
C SER A 116 -8.12 37.29 26.03
N ASP A 117 -6.86 37.17 26.46
CA ASP A 117 -6.22 38.11 27.39
C ASP A 117 -6.00 39.49 26.76
N PHE A 118 -5.54 39.54 25.50
CA PHE A 118 -5.32 40.81 24.78
C PHE A 118 -6.61 41.59 24.54
N LEU A 119 -7.66 40.90 24.11
CA LEU A 119 -8.98 41.51 23.91
C LEU A 119 -9.74 41.71 25.24
N GLN A 120 -9.23 41.13 26.34
CA GLN A 120 -9.87 41.07 27.65
C GLN A 120 -11.28 40.48 27.60
N ILE A 121 -11.46 39.48 26.73
CA ILE A 121 -12.68 38.73 26.54
C ILE A 121 -12.43 37.27 26.92
N GLN A 122 -13.17 36.71 27.87
CA GLN A 122 -13.15 35.26 28.07
C GLN A 122 -14.05 34.61 27.02
N TRP A 123 -13.54 33.66 26.26
CA TRP A 123 -14.29 32.98 25.21
C TRP A 123 -14.78 31.63 25.72
N ASP A 124 -16.00 31.57 26.23
CA ASP A 124 -16.60 30.31 26.66
C ASP A 124 -17.38 29.70 25.48
N TYR A 125 -16.78 28.66 24.89
CA TYR A 125 -17.37 27.90 23.80
C TYR A 125 -17.78 26.51 24.30
N GLN A 126 -19.01 26.38 24.78
CA GLN A 126 -19.63 25.08 25.01
C GLN A 126 -20.12 24.49 23.67
N THR A 127 -19.22 23.82 22.95
CA THR A 127 -19.49 23.10 21.69
C THR A 127 -20.32 21.84 21.82
N SER A 128 -20.44 21.31 23.03
CA SER A 128 -21.12 20.03 23.27
C SER A 128 -22.63 20.09 23.00
N ARG A 129 -23.16 21.24 22.61
CA ARG A 129 -24.58 21.45 22.29
C ARG A 129 -24.74 22.09 20.91
N LEU A 130 -24.70 21.28 19.86
CA LEU A 130 -25.35 21.61 18.57
C LEU A 130 -26.88 21.47 18.71
N ASP A 131 -27.42 22.08 19.76
CA ASP A 131 -28.84 22.17 20.06
C ASP A 131 -29.20 23.65 20.01
N SER A 132 -30.47 24.00 19.74
CA SER A 132 -30.97 25.39 19.64
C SER A 132 -30.78 26.25 20.91
N SER A 133 -30.15 25.69 21.94
CA SER A 133 -29.85 26.27 23.24
C SER A 133 -28.37 26.54 23.50
N ALA A 134 -27.47 26.28 22.54
CA ALA A 134 -26.06 26.65 22.69
C ALA A 134 -25.93 28.15 22.93
N ARG A 135 -25.11 28.53 23.91
CA ARG A 135 -24.80 29.92 24.21
C ARG A 135 -23.30 30.13 24.15
N THR A 136 -22.83 31.15 23.43
CA THR A 136 -21.43 31.61 23.55
C THR A 136 -21.38 32.63 24.66
N CYS A 137 -20.57 32.40 25.71
CA CYS A 137 -20.50 33.31 26.84
C CYS A 137 -19.19 34.11 26.85
N PHE A 138 -19.28 35.44 27.01
CA PHE A 138 -18.14 36.34 27.18
C PHE A 138 -18.02 36.77 28.64
N VAL A 139 -16.83 36.65 29.26
CA VAL A 139 -16.60 37.11 30.65
C VAL A 139 -15.49 38.16 30.67
N ALA A 140 -15.71 39.28 31.36
CA ALA A 140 -14.70 40.32 31.55
C ALA A 140 -13.76 39.95 32.72
N LEU A 141 -12.46 39.88 32.47
CA LEU A 141 -11.45 39.32 33.41
C LEU A 141 -11.13 40.18 34.64
N LYS A 142 -11.79 41.34 34.87
CA LYS A 142 -11.28 42.34 35.81
C LYS A 142 -12.19 42.86 36.92
N ASN A 143 -13.29 42.19 37.28
CA ASN A 143 -13.95 42.47 38.56
C ASN A 143 -14.69 41.24 39.13
N SER A 144 -14.65 41.11 40.46
CA SER A 144 -15.08 39.95 41.26
C SER A 144 -16.59 39.70 41.31
N SER A 145 -17.32 39.98 40.24
CA SER A 145 -18.75 39.72 40.10
C SER A 145 -18.96 38.87 38.85
N ASN A 146 -19.31 37.60 39.06
CA ASN A 146 -19.63 36.57 38.06
C ASN A 146 -20.73 37.05 37.08
N SER A 147 -20.37 37.87 36.10
CA SER A 147 -21.27 38.32 35.04
C SER A 147 -20.80 37.70 33.71
N GLN A 148 -21.64 36.82 33.16
CA GLN A 148 -21.37 36.05 31.94
C GLN A 148 -22.29 36.54 30.82
N LEU A 149 -21.76 37.06 29.72
CA LEU A 149 -22.58 37.50 28.60
C LEU A 149 -22.86 36.34 27.66
N CYS A 150 -24.03 35.71 27.75
CA CYS A 150 -24.35 34.55 26.92
C CYS A 150 -25.25 34.92 25.72
N PHE A 151 -24.78 34.66 24.50
CA PHE A 151 -25.54 34.90 23.27
C PHE A 151 -26.24 33.64 22.77
N PRO A 152 -27.49 33.71 22.29
CA PRO A 152 -28.12 32.57 21.63
C PRO A 152 -27.37 32.21 20.35
N CYS A 153 -27.17 30.91 20.11
CA CYS A 153 -26.49 30.43 18.92
C CYS A 153 -27.31 30.72 17.65
N VAL A 154 -26.77 31.49 16.71
CA VAL A 154 -27.28 31.61 15.34
C VAL A 154 -26.65 30.47 14.51
N SER A 155 -26.86 29.24 14.95
CA SER A 155 -26.53 28.05 14.17
C SER A 155 -27.65 27.80 13.17
N PRO A 156 -27.37 27.43 11.91
CA PRO A 156 -28.40 26.83 11.09
C PRO A 156 -28.89 25.56 11.80
N GLU A 157 -30.20 25.37 11.87
CA GLU A 157 -30.80 24.14 12.40
C GLU A 157 -30.25 22.97 11.57
N LEU A 158 -29.43 22.14 12.19
CA LEU A 158 -28.94 20.92 11.58
C LEU A 158 -30.13 19.96 11.39
N PRO A 159 -30.21 19.20 10.27
CA PRO A 159 -31.09 18.04 10.23
C PRO A 159 -30.68 17.09 11.38
N ASN A 160 -31.68 16.51 12.06
CA ASN A 160 -31.64 15.79 13.36
C ASN A 160 -30.68 14.58 13.49
N SER A 161 -29.44 14.62 12.99
CA SER A 161 -28.49 13.51 12.97
C SER A 161 -27.32 13.62 13.95
N PHE A 162 -27.28 14.63 14.82
CA PHE A 162 -26.26 14.73 15.87
C PHE A 162 -26.87 14.47 17.25
N MET A 163 -26.33 13.45 17.93
CA MET A 163 -26.73 13.07 19.29
C MET A 163 -26.15 14.07 20.30
N VAL A 164 -27.00 14.52 21.22
CA VAL A 164 -26.68 15.47 22.31
C VAL A 164 -26.68 14.73 23.65
N GLU A 165 -25.71 15.03 24.50
CA GLU A 165 -25.67 14.61 25.91
C GLU A 165 -26.20 15.75 26.82
N LYS A 166 -27.20 15.43 27.66
CA LYS A 166 -27.79 16.28 28.73
C LYS A 166 -27.00 16.12 30.04
N THR A 167 -26.92 17.00 31.05
CA THR A 167 -27.29 18.41 31.39
C THR A 167 -26.46 18.77 32.67
N ASN A 168 -26.31 20.03 33.11
CA ASN A 168 -27.22 20.70 34.07
C ASN A 168 -27.10 22.25 34.11
N GLU A 169 -27.95 22.82 34.96
CA GLU A 169 -28.73 24.06 34.88
C GLU A 169 -28.14 25.25 35.67
N GLU A 170 -28.67 26.44 35.37
CA GLU A 170 -28.61 27.73 36.09
C GLU A 170 -27.47 28.69 35.78
N GLY A 171 -27.85 29.96 35.54
CA GLY A 171 -26.95 31.10 35.39
C GLY A 171 -27.56 32.20 34.52
N GLU A 172 -28.56 32.92 35.03
CA GLU A 172 -28.92 34.22 34.45
C GLU A 172 -27.83 35.25 34.82
N PRO A 173 -27.36 36.10 33.90
CA PRO A 173 -26.37 37.12 34.24
C PRO A 173 -27.03 38.46 34.54
N ASP A 174 -26.73 38.98 35.73
CA ASP A 174 -26.88 40.38 36.11
C ASP A 174 -25.96 41.29 35.28
N SER A 175 -26.37 42.57 35.18
CA SER A 175 -25.79 43.66 34.39
C SER A 175 -24.26 43.67 34.23
N ILE A 176 -23.79 43.89 33.00
CA ILE A 176 -22.40 43.69 32.56
C ILE A 176 -21.64 45.03 32.47
N ILE A 177 -20.41 45.04 32.99
CA ILE A 177 -19.47 46.15 32.92
C ILE A 177 -18.35 45.80 31.94
N TYR A 178 -18.22 46.57 30.85
CA TYR A 178 -17.23 46.34 29.80
C TYR A 178 -15.89 47.01 30.14
N PRO A 179 -14.74 46.33 29.97
CA PRO A 179 -13.42 46.93 30.24
C PRO A 179 -12.95 47.90 29.14
N ARG A 180 -13.63 47.96 27.99
CA ARG A 180 -13.41 48.90 26.87
C ARG A 180 -14.74 49.38 26.30
N ASP A 181 -14.69 50.39 25.43
CA ASP A 181 -15.85 50.87 24.66
C ASP A 181 -16.32 49.78 23.68
N THR A 182 -17.09 48.84 24.22
CA THR A 182 -17.61 47.68 23.50
C THR A 182 -19.04 47.96 23.06
N LEU A 183 -19.28 48.00 21.76
CA LEU A 183 -20.61 48.13 21.17
C LEU A 183 -21.14 46.74 20.81
N MET A 184 -22.39 46.48 21.18
CA MET A 184 -23.10 45.26 20.81
C MET A 184 -23.79 45.42 19.48
N VAL A 185 -23.62 44.43 18.61
CA VAL A 185 -24.38 44.32 17.37
C VAL A 185 -25.59 43.43 17.66
N PHE A 186 -26.78 43.97 17.50
CA PHE A 186 -28.04 43.23 17.66
C PHE A 186 -28.59 42.82 16.30
N ASN A 187 -29.16 41.63 16.22
CA ASN A 187 -30.00 41.25 15.08
C ASN A 187 -31.40 41.87 15.18
N GLU A 188 -32.23 41.68 14.15
CA GLU A 188 -33.62 42.19 14.11
C GLU A 188 -34.50 41.68 15.27
N THR A 189 -34.12 40.57 15.91
CA THR A 189 -34.81 39.99 17.07
C THR A 189 -34.29 40.50 18.43
N GLY A 190 -33.33 41.43 18.44
CA GLY A 190 -32.76 42.00 19.66
C GLY A 190 -31.72 41.12 20.37
N ASN A 191 -31.27 40.04 19.73
CA ASN A 191 -30.20 39.19 20.25
C ASN A 191 -28.84 39.78 19.84
N THR A 192 -27.92 39.90 20.78
CA THR A 192 -26.54 40.31 20.47
C THR A 192 -25.85 39.20 19.69
N THR A 193 -25.26 39.54 18.56
CA THR A 193 -24.63 38.60 17.64
C THR A 193 -23.12 38.79 17.53
N ALA A 194 -22.63 40.02 17.69
CA ALA A 194 -21.20 40.33 17.63
C ALA A 194 -20.83 41.46 18.59
N LEU A 195 -19.55 41.52 18.94
CA LEU A 195 -18.96 42.54 19.80
C LEU A 195 -18.01 43.41 18.97
N ARG A 196 -18.20 44.72 19.02
CA ARG A 196 -17.28 45.70 18.43
C ARG A 196 -16.46 46.33 19.55
N ILE A 197 -15.17 46.09 19.57
CA ILE A 197 -14.22 46.56 20.59
C ILE A 197 -13.38 47.68 19.97
N LEU A 198 -13.56 48.90 20.44
CA LEU A 198 -12.76 50.05 19.99
C LEU A 198 -11.35 49.98 20.59
N MET A 199 -10.33 50.14 19.74
CA MET A 199 -8.92 50.08 20.15
C MET A 199 -8.08 51.08 19.35
N GLY A 200 -7.59 52.13 20.03
CA GLY A 200 -6.88 53.22 19.39
C GLY A 200 -7.78 53.98 18.41
N LYS A 201 -7.41 54.02 17.12
CA LYS A 201 -8.22 54.63 16.05
C LYS A 201 -9.09 53.64 15.27
N GLY A 202 -8.89 52.34 15.50
CA GLY A 202 -9.57 51.26 14.78
C GLY A 202 -10.45 50.44 15.70
N GLU A 203 -10.87 49.28 15.19
CA GLU A 203 -11.77 48.40 15.92
C GLU A 203 -11.62 46.92 15.56
N TRP A 204 -11.92 46.10 16.56
CA TRP A 204 -12.13 44.66 16.41
C TRP A 204 -13.62 44.38 16.39
N ILE A 205 -14.10 43.71 15.35
CA ILE A 205 -15.45 43.16 15.29
C ILE A 205 -15.31 41.66 15.49
N VAL A 206 -15.81 41.19 16.62
CA VAL A 206 -15.62 39.82 17.10
C VAL A 206 -16.94 39.08 17.05
N HIS A 207 -16.94 37.94 16.37
CA HIS A 207 -18.09 37.09 16.12
C HIS A 207 -17.72 35.63 16.41
N SER A 208 -18.60 34.89 17.08
CA SER A 208 -18.29 33.53 17.54
C SER A 208 -18.84 32.40 16.66
N GLN A 209 -19.48 32.73 15.54
CA GLN A 209 -20.27 31.78 14.76
C GLN A 209 -19.90 31.79 13.27
N PRO A 210 -18.71 31.29 12.89
CA PRO A 210 -18.28 31.23 11.48
C PRO A 210 -19.23 30.42 10.59
N TYR A 211 -20.02 29.50 11.15
CA TYR A 211 -21.06 28.75 10.43
C TYR A 211 -22.09 29.63 9.73
N ALA A 212 -22.40 30.83 10.23
CA ALA A 212 -23.31 31.76 9.57
C ALA A 212 -22.80 32.22 8.19
N PHE A 213 -21.48 32.24 8.01
CA PHE A 213 -20.81 32.62 6.77
C PHE A 213 -20.64 31.46 5.77
N SER A 214 -20.97 30.23 6.19
CA SER A 214 -20.84 29.05 5.34
C SER A 214 -21.88 29.01 4.22
N ASN A 215 -21.64 28.18 3.20
CA ASN A 215 -22.57 27.93 2.10
C ASN A 215 -23.94 27.50 2.63
N PHE A 216 -23.97 26.57 3.58
CA PHE A 216 -25.18 26.09 4.23
C PHE A 216 -25.85 27.19 5.08
N GLY A 217 -25.07 27.94 5.86
CA GLY A 217 -25.59 29.03 6.70
C GLY A 217 -26.27 30.13 5.87
N LEU A 218 -25.62 30.58 4.80
CA LEU A 218 -26.15 31.62 3.92
C LEU A 218 -27.41 31.19 3.17
N LEU A 219 -27.54 29.91 2.83
CA LEU A 219 -28.74 29.36 2.21
C LEU A 219 -29.89 29.15 3.21
N ASN A 220 -29.58 28.89 4.48
CA ASN A 220 -30.55 28.61 5.54
C ASN A 220 -30.79 29.80 6.48
N GLY A 221 -31.07 30.97 5.91
CA GLY A 221 -31.62 32.10 6.67
C GLY A 221 -30.61 33.01 7.37
N HIS A 222 -29.31 32.71 7.35
CA HIS A 222 -28.29 33.57 8.00
C HIS A 222 -27.71 34.65 7.09
N LYS A 223 -28.30 34.85 5.92
CA LYS A 223 -27.87 35.84 4.94
C LYS A 223 -27.90 37.26 5.49
N ASP A 224 -28.97 37.65 6.19
CA ASP A 224 -29.14 39.01 6.71
C ASP A 224 -28.17 39.29 7.85
N HIS A 225 -27.94 38.29 8.70
CA HIS A 225 -26.93 38.33 9.74
C HIS A 225 -25.51 38.54 9.17
N ALA A 226 -25.12 37.73 8.17
CA ALA A 226 -23.85 37.90 7.48
C ALA A 226 -23.74 39.28 6.80
N ASN A 227 -24.82 39.77 6.17
CA ASN A 227 -24.84 41.10 5.54
C ASN A 227 -24.58 42.23 6.53
N ILE A 228 -25.16 42.18 7.73
CA ILE A 228 -24.95 43.19 8.79
C ILE A 228 -23.46 43.26 9.16
N LEU A 229 -22.83 42.10 9.42
CA LEU A 229 -21.42 42.03 9.79
C LEU A 229 -20.50 42.49 8.66
N LEU A 230 -20.78 42.08 7.42
CA LEU A 230 -19.99 42.47 6.26
C LEU A 230 -20.13 43.96 5.96
N ALA A 231 -21.31 44.55 6.17
CA ALA A 231 -21.52 45.99 5.96
C ALA A 231 -20.64 46.86 6.86
N MET A 232 -20.21 46.35 8.02
CA MET A 232 -19.31 47.08 8.93
C MET A 232 -17.86 47.16 8.44
N ILE A 233 -17.44 46.27 7.53
CA ILE A 233 -16.05 46.23 7.03
C ILE A 233 -15.90 46.55 5.55
N GLN A 234 -17.01 46.64 4.81
CA GLN A 234 -17.01 46.83 3.35
C GLN A 234 -16.93 48.31 2.93
N ASP A 235 -16.73 49.24 3.87
CA ASP A 235 -16.44 50.65 3.58
C ASP A 235 -15.08 50.83 2.89
N LYS A 236 -14.14 49.91 3.13
CA LYS A 236 -12.81 49.83 2.52
C LYS A 236 -12.61 48.52 1.76
N PRO A 237 -11.55 48.40 0.93
CA PRO A 237 -11.15 47.10 0.38
C PRO A 237 -10.98 46.07 1.49
N VAL A 238 -11.35 44.81 1.24
CA VAL A 238 -11.25 43.75 2.25
C VAL A 238 -10.21 42.73 1.82
N ILE A 239 -9.28 42.43 2.72
CA ILE A 239 -8.33 41.33 2.57
C ILE A 239 -8.79 40.19 3.46
N TRP A 240 -9.13 39.06 2.84
CA TRP A 240 -9.54 37.85 3.54
C TRP A 240 -8.36 36.90 3.67
N ASP A 241 -8.02 36.58 4.91
CA ASP A 241 -7.00 35.59 5.25
C ASP A 241 -7.48 34.14 5.09
N VAL A 242 -6.64 33.33 4.45
CA VAL A 242 -6.77 31.86 4.36
C VAL A 242 -5.63 31.16 5.09
N HIS A 243 -4.62 31.90 5.59
CA HIS A 243 -3.48 31.35 6.29
C HIS A 243 -3.90 30.60 7.56
N PHE A 244 -4.71 31.23 8.42
CA PHE A 244 -5.18 30.59 9.66
C PHE A 244 -6.10 29.40 9.42
N ILE A 245 -6.87 29.42 8.31
CA ILE A 245 -7.70 28.27 7.90
C ILE A 245 -6.81 27.05 7.64
N LYS A 246 -5.75 27.22 6.85
CA LYS A 246 -4.80 26.15 6.52
C LYS A 246 -3.96 25.70 7.70
N ARG A 247 -3.51 26.65 8.54
CA ARG A 247 -2.75 26.35 9.75
C ARG A 247 -3.55 25.48 10.72
N SER A 248 -4.81 25.86 10.98
CA SER A 248 -5.73 25.08 11.83
C SER A 248 -5.95 23.66 11.29
N PHE A 249 -5.98 23.49 9.97
CA PHE A 249 -6.05 22.18 9.33
C PHE A 249 -4.77 21.34 9.52
N SER A 250 -3.60 21.94 9.31
CA SER A 250 -2.31 21.23 9.48
C SER A 250 -2.12 20.70 10.90
N GLU A 251 -2.72 21.34 11.89
CA GLU A 251 -2.66 20.96 13.30
C GLU A 251 -3.67 19.84 13.66
N GLN A 252 -4.59 19.48 12.76
CA GLN A 252 -5.63 18.45 12.94
C GLN A 252 -5.52 17.30 11.92
N PRO A 253 -4.44 16.49 11.93
CA PRO A 253 -4.19 15.48 10.91
C PRO A 253 -5.19 14.30 10.91
N ASN A 254 -5.96 14.12 11.98
CA ASN A 254 -6.86 12.97 12.15
C ASN A 254 -8.26 13.17 11.53
N LEU A 255 -8.56 14.36 11.01
CA LEU A 255 -9.87 14.68 10.44
C LEU A 255 -9.90 14.43 8.92
N ASN A 256 -10.96 13.80 8.43
CA ASN A 256 -11.10 13.46 7.01
C ASN A 256 -11.83 14.58 6.25
N TYR A 257 -11.08 15.45 5.59
CA TYR A 257 -11.60 16.56 4.79
C TYR A 257 -11.88 16.20 3.32
N SER A 258 -12.05 14.92 2.97
CA SER A 258 -12.35 14.47 1.60
C SER A 258 -13.44 15.33 0.92
N GLY A 259 -13.15 15.90 -0.24
CA GLY A 259 -14.06 16.81 -0.97
C GLY A 259 -13.87 18.30 -0.68
N SER A 260 -13.05 18.67 0.32
CA SER A 260 -12.54 20.04 0.53
C SER A 260 -11.24 20.26 -0.25
N VAL A 261 -10.94 21.52 -0.58
CA VAL A 261 -9.64 21.99 -1.07
C VAL A 261 -8.54 21.74 -0.02
N LEU A 262 -8.87 21.73 1.27
CA LEU A 262 -7.93 21.39 2.34
C LEU A 262 -7.47 19.92 2.26
N ALA A 263 -8.31 19.01 1.75
CA ALA A 263 -7.87 17.64 1.52
C ALA A 263 -6.85 17.49 0.39
N GLU A 264 -6.65 18.51 -0.47
CA GLU A 264 -5.63 18.43 -1.51
C GLU A 264 -4.21 18.43 -0.94
N GLU A 265 -3.99 19.00 0.25
CA GLU A 265 -2.70 18.96 0.93
C GLU A 265 -2.39 17.58 1.56
N GLN A 266 -3.39 16.71 1.72
CA GLN A 266 -3.23 15.33 2.16
C GLN A 266 -3.31 14.29 1.01
N LYS A 267 -3.40 14.72 -0.26
CA LYS A 267 -3.51 13.77 -1.38
C LYS A 267 -2.18 13.04 -1.60
N SER A 268 -2.25 11.71 -1.60
CA SER A 268 -1.18 10.86 -2.14
C SER A 268 -0.80 11.34 -3.54
N PRO A 269 0.49 11.41 -3.92
CA PRO A 269 0.96 11.96 -5.20
C PRO A 269 0.26 11.39 -6.45
N ILE A 270 -0.28 10.17 -6.35
CA ILE A 270 -1.01 9.48 -7.42
C ILE A 270 -2.34 10.19 -7.74
N VAL A 271 -3.01 10.78 -6.76
CA VAL A 271 -4.28 11.49 -6.98
C VAL A 271 -4.07 12.77 -7.78
N GLU A 272 -2.95 13.47 -7.56
CA GLU A 272 -2.58 14.67 -8.32
C GLU A 272 -2.31 14.34 -9.80
N ILE A 273 -1.61 13.22 -10.04
CA ILE A 273 -1.36 12.68 -11.38
C ILE A 273 -2.70 12.37 -12.11
N LEU A 274 -3.71 11.88 -11.39
CA LEU A 274 -5.02 11.52 -11.94
C LEU A 274 -5.96 12.71 -12.19
N LYS A 275 -5.68 13.91 -11.65
CA LYS A 275 -6.49 15.12 -11.91
C LYS A 275 -6.36 15.60 -13.35
N HIS A 276 -5.15 15.59 -13.90
CA HIS A 276 -4.90 16.01 -15.27
C HIS A 276 -5.31 14.94 -16.29
N ASP A 277 -6.12 15.29 -17.28
CA ASP A 277 -6.68 14.32 -18.24
C ASP A 277 -5.58 13.56 -19.02
N LEU A 278 -4.52 14.24 -19.44
CA LEU A 278 -3.39 13.63 -20.17
C LEU A 278 -2.60 12.66 -19.29
N LEU A 279 -2.28 13.04 -18.05
CA LEU A 279 -1.55 12.17 -17.12
C LEU A 279 -2.40 10.98 -16.68
N ARG A 280 -3.72 11.15 -16.56
CA ARG A 280 -4.66 10.06 -16.28
C ARG A 280 -4.56 8.96 -17.34
N TRP A 281 -4.60 9.31 -18.63
CA TRP A 281 -4.45 8.33 -19.72
C TRP A 281 -3.06 7.71 -19.76
N ALA A 282 -2.00 8.48 -19.52
CA ALA A 282 -0.64 7.96 -19.44
C ALA A 282 -0.49 6.91 -18.32
N TYR A 283 -1.10 7.16 -17.15
CA TYR A 283 -1.12 6.25 -16.01
C TYR A 283 -1.87 4.95 -16.34
N TRP A 284 -3.06 5.04 -16.93
CA TRP A 284 -3.82 3.86 -17.35
C TRP A 284 -3.12 3.05 -18.44
N LEU A 285 -2.45 3.71 -19.39
CA LEU A 285 -1.64 3.05 -20.42
C LEU A 285 -0.45 2.31 -19.80
N LEU A 286 0.24 2.93 -18.84
CA LEU A 286 1.36 2.30 -18.13
C LEU A 286 0.90 1.06 -17.35
N PHE A 287 -0.20 1.19 -16.59
CA PHE A 287 -0.74 0.08 -15.82
C PHE A 287 -1.24 -1.06 -16.73
N SER A 288 -1.96 -0.71 -17.80
CA SER A 288 -2.40 -1.67 -18.83
C SER A 288 -1.21 -2.36 -19.50
N GLY A 289 -0.14 -1.62 -19.81
CA GLY A 289 1.08 -2.16 -20.40
C GLY A 289 1.80 -3.15 -19.49
N ILE A 290 1.88 -2.88 -18.19
CA ILE A 290 2.42 -3.82 -17.19
C ILE A 290 1.56 -5.08 -17.13
N LEU A 291 0.24 -4.94 -17.08
CA LEU A 291 -0.67 -6.07 -17.06
C LEU A 291 -0.53 -6.93 -18.34
N LEU A 292 -0.47 -6.29 -19.50
CA LEU A 292 -0.23 -6.94 -20.79
C LEU A 292 1.12 -7.66 -20.82
N TYR A 293 2.17 -7.04 -20.29
CA TYR A 293 3.50 -7.64 -20.17
C TYR A 293 3.47 -8.95 -19.37
N PHE A 294 2.77 -8.99 -18.23
CA PHE A 294 2.60 -10.22 -17.46
C PHE A 294 1.78 -11.28 -18.20
N ILE A 295 0.70 -10.89 -18.89
CA ILE A 295 -0.10 -11.81 -19.70
C ILE A 295 0.75 -12.45 -20.81
N LEU A 296 1.65 -11.68 -21.43
CA LEU A 296 2.57 -12.19 -22.44
C LEU A 296 3.64 -13.11 -21.85
N LEU A 297 4.15 -12.84 -20.64
CA LEU A 297 5.09 -13.72 -19.95
C LEU A 297 4.46 -15.04 -19.48
N ILE A 298 3.15 -15.07 -19.26
CA ILE A 298 2.39 -16.28 -18.88
C ILE A 298 2.30 -17.28 -20.05
N LYS A 299 2.58 -16.87 -21.31
CA LYS A 299 2.76 -17.82 -22.42
C LYS A 299 3.99 -18.70 -22.15
N ARG A 300 3.68 -19.91 -21.67
CA ARG A 300 4.57 -21.02 -21.28
C ARG A 300 5.91 -21.04 -22.05
N LYS A 301 7.03 -20.93 -21.32
CA LYS A 301 8.31 -21.48 -21.76
C LYS A 301 8.16 -23.00 -21.84
N MET A 302 8.25 -23.59 -23.04
CA MET A 302 8.23 -25.05 -23.17
C MET A 302 9.37 -25.66 -22.34
N ARG A 303 9.10 -26.75 -21.63
CA ARG A 303 10.11 -27.47 -20.84
C ARG A 303 11.15 -28.04 -21.81
N ALA A 304 12.44 -27.87 -21.49
CA ALA A 304 13.51 -28.45 -22.29
C ALA A 304 13.31 -29.97 -22.42
N ILE A 305 13.33 -30.48 -23.66
CA ILE A 305 13.19 -31.92 -23.93
C ILE A 305 14.46 -32.61 -23.41
N PRO A 306 14.39 -33.55 -22.46
CA PRO A 306 15.56 -34.24 -21.95
C PRO A 306 16.18 -35.11 -23.05
N VAL A 307 17.51 -35.05 -23.18
CA VAL A 307 18.26 -35.86 -24.14
C VAL A 307 18.44 -37.26 -23.55
N TRP A 308 17.77 -38.27 -24.12
CA TRP A 308 17.92 -39.67 -23.73
C TRP A 308 19.31 -40.19 -24.16
N ARG A 309 20.16 -40.59 -23.21
CA ARG A 309 21.41 -41.31 -23.52
C ARG A 309 21.08 -42.77 -23.85
N ALA A 310 21.74 -43.34 -24.86
CA ALA A 310 21.58 -44.76 -25.18
C ALA A 310 21.89 -45.62 -23.93
N PRO A 311 21.12 -46.69 -23.67
CA PRO A 311 21.37 -47.55 -22.51
C PRO A 311 22.77 -48.17 -22.63
N GLY A 312 23.55 -48.11 -21.54
CA GLY A 312 24.82 -48.83 -21.44
C GLY A 312 24.59 -50.34 -21.46
N ASN A 313 25.61 -51.12 -21.81
CA ASN A 313 25.54 -52.59 -21.85
C ASN A 313 25.48 -53.18 -20.42
N GLU A 314 24.34 -53.03 -19.73
CA GLU A 314 24.11 -53.52 -18.37
C GLU A 314 24.26 -55.05 -18.25
N SER A 315 24.03 -55.79 -19.33
CA SER A 315 24.25 -57.24 -19.38
C SER A 315 25.70 -57.63 -19.08
N VAL A 316 26.68 -56.84 -19.57
CA VAL A 316 28.10 -57.12 -19.32
C VAL A 316 28.45 -56.86 -17.85
N ASN A 317 27.89 -55.80 -17.26
CA ASN A 317 28.08 -55.49 -15.85
C ASN A 317 27.49 -56.58 -14.96
N PHE A 318 26.30 -57.07 -15.28
CA PHE A 318 25.66 -58.17 -14.57
C PHE A 318 26.48 -59.47 -14.63
N ILE A 319 27.00 -59.83 -15.81
CA ILE A 319 27.85 -61.02 -15.97
C ILE A 319 29.14 -60.89 -15.15
N ARG A 320 29.79 -59.71 -15.16
CA ARG A 320 30.99 -59.45 -14.35
C ARG A 320 30.68 -59.58 -12.85
N LEU A 321 29.52 -59.08 -12.41
CA LEU A 321 29.12 -59.16 -11.01
C LEU A 321 28.94 -60.62 -10.57
N ILE A 322 28.21 -61.43 -11.34
CA ILE A 322 28.07 -62.87 -11.07
C ILE A 322 29.44 -63.56 -11.06
N ALA A 323 30.28 -63.30 -12.06
CA ALA A 323 31.62 -63.91 -12.14
C ALA A 323 32.47 -63.57 -10.91
N SER A 324 32.38 -62.33 -10.40
CA SER A 324 33.11 -61.92 -9.20
C SER A 324 32.66 -62.65 -7.94
N VAL A 325 31.35 -62.90 -7.79
CA VAL A 325 30.81 -63.68 -6.66
C VAL A 325 31.32 -65.12 -6.70
N TYR A 326 31.32 -65.74 -7.88
CA TYR A 326 31.85 -67.10 -8.02
C TYR A 326 33.35 -67.16 -7.72
N LEU A 327 34.13 -66.17 -8.16
CA LEU A 327 35.58 -66.11 -7.90
C LEU A 327 35.91 -65.91 -6.42
N SER A 328 35.12 -65.07 -5.72
CA SER A 328 35.28 -64.80 -4.28
C SER A 328 34.94 -66.01 -3.40
N GLY A 329 34.13 -66.96 -3.88
CA GLY A 329 33.79 -68.19 -3.16
C GLY A 329 34.95 -69.17 -2.96
N ASN A 330 36.12 -68.91 -3.57
CA ASN A 330 37.39 -69.65 -3.45
C ASN A 330 37.34 -71.17 -3.76
N ASP A 331 36.24 -71.68 -4.31
CA ASP A 331 36.12 -73.05 -4.82
C ASP A 331 36.60 -73.13 -6.28
N ASN A 332 37.92 -72.97 -6.45
CA ASN A 332 38.55 -72.97 -7.77
C ASN A 332 38.38 -74.30 -8.51
N LYS A 333 38.18 -75.42 -7.78
CA LYS A 333 37.96 -76.74 -8.38
C LYS A 333 36.59 -76.81 -9.05
N ALA A 334 35.53 -76.35 -8.37
CA ALA A 334 34.19 -76.31 -8.96
C ALA A 334 34.09 -75.36 -10.16
N ILE A 335 34.81 -74.23 -10.14
CA ILE A 335 34.87 -73.30 -11.27
C ILE A 335 35.57 -73.97 -12.47
N LEU A 336 36.70 -74.65 -12.22
CA LEU A 336 37.44 -75.36 -13.27
C LEU A 336 36.60 -76.47 -13.89
N ASP A 337 35.89 -77.28 -13.09
CA ASP A 337 35.03 -78.35 -13.58
C ASP A 337 33.94 -77.81 -14.52
N LYS A 338 33.24 -76.74 -14.10
CA LYS A 338 32.23 -76.10 -14.94
C LYS A 338 32.84 -75.55 -16.23
N LYS A 339 34.03 -74.95 -16.18
CA LYS A 339 34.71 -74.40 -17.36
C LYS A 339 35.12 -75.51 -18.35
N LEU A 340 35.64 -76.64 -17.87
CA LEU A 340 36.00 -77.79 -18.70
C LEU A 340 34.76 -78.47 -19.29
N ARG A 341 33.68 -78.59 -18.51
CA ARG A 341 32.39 -79.09 -19.02
C ARG A 341 31.82 -78.18 -20.11
N MET A 342 31.89 -76.86 -19.93
CA MET A 342 31.52 -75.90 -20.97
C MET A 342 32.40 -76.04 -22.21
N PHE A 343 33.70 -76.30 -22.04
CA PHE A 343 34.60 -76.59 -23.16
C PHE A 343 34.20 -77.86 -23.92
N LEU A 344 33.90 -78.96 -23.22
CA LEU A 344 33.43 -80.20 -23.86
C LEU A 344 32.11 -79.99 -24.62
N ILE A 345 31.18 -79.21 -24.05
CA ILE A 345 29.94 -78.82 -24.74
C ILE A 345 30.26 -78.00 -25.99
N HIS A 346 31.20 -77.05 -25.90
CA HIS A 346 31.61 -76.26 -27.05
C HIS A 346 32.27 -77.12 -28.14
N VAL A 347 33.08 -78.10 -27.75
CA VAL A 347 33.68 -79.07 -28.68
C VAL A 347 32.61 -79.89 -29.37
N HIS A 348 31.62 -80.38 -28.61
CA HIS A 348 30.48 -81.11 -29.16
C HIS A 348 29.64 -80.26 -30.12
N GLN A 349 29.28 -79.04 -29.74
CA GLN A 349 28.42 -78.15 -30.53
C GLN A 349 29.12 -77.62 -31.79
N SER A 350 30.40 -77.29 -31.68
CA SER A 350 31.14 -76.65 -32.78
C SER A 350 31.79 -77.67 -33.71
N TYR A 351 32.22 -78.83 -33.20
CA TYR A 351 32.97 -79.83 -33.97
C TYR A 351 32.28 -81.21 -34.06
N GLY A 352 31.12 -81.40 -33.45
CA GLY A 352 30.29 -82.62 -33.59
C GLY A 352 30.79 -83.85 -32.84
N ILE A 353 31.85 -83.74 -32.04
CA ILE A 353 32.46 -84.86 -31.29
C ILE A 353 31.61 -85.13 -30.04
N ARG A 354 30.98 -86.30 -29.95
CA ARG A 354 30.01 -86.62 -28.87
C ARG A 354 30.66 -87.03 -27.56
N ASP A 355 31.63 -87.94 -27.62
CA ASP A 355 32.23 -88.57 -26.44
C ASP A 355 33.72 -88.26 -26.37
N PHE A 356 34.06 -86.98 -26.18
CA PHE A 356 35.46 -86.56 -26.07
C PHE A 356 36.04 -86.93 -24.69
N ASP A 357 36.97 -87.87 -24.68
CA ASP A 357 37.51 -88.53 -23.48
C ASP A 357 38.96 -88.16 -23.15
N TRP A 358 39.49 -87.08 -23.77
CA TRP A 358 40.88 -86.64 -23.64
C TRP A 358 41.95 -87.68 -24.04
N SER A 359 41.55 -88.80 -24.68
CA SER A 359 42.47 -89.82 -25.19
C SER A 359 43.41 -89.28 -26.27
N ASN A 360 44.51 -89.98 -26.54
CA ASN A 360 45.46 -89.58 -27.59
C ASN A 360 44.79 -89.47 -28.96
N GLU A 361 43.86 -90.38 -29.26
CA GLU A 361 43.11 -90.45 -30.51
C GLU A 361 42.12 -89.28 -30.62
N ALA A 362 41.34 -89.02 -29.56
CA ALA A 362 40.41 -87.90 -29.51
C ALA A 362 41.11 -86.55 -29.64
N ARG A 363 42.29 -86.39 -29.02
CA ARG A 363 43.11 -85.16 -29.13
C ARG A 363 43.63 -84.94 -30.55
N GLN A 364 44.09 -85.98 -31.22
CA GLN A 364 44.55 -85.88 -32.62
C GLN A 364 43.39 -85.53 -33.57
N LEU A 365 42.22 -86.13 -33.36
CA LEU A 365 41.01 -85.80 -34.12
C LEU A 365 40.57 -84.35 -33.89
N LEU A 366 40.59 -83.87 -32.64
CA LEU A 366 40.27 -82.47 -32.36
C LEU A 366 41.29 -81.51 -32.99
N CYS A 367 42.60 -81.83 -32.94
CA CYS A 367 43.64 -81.02 -33.60
C CYS A 367 43.47 -80.96 -35.12
N SER A 368 43.12 -82.07 -35.78
CA SER A 368 42.96 -82.10 -37.23
C SER A 368 41.75 -81.27 -37.69
N VAL A 369 40.64 -81.33 -36.94
CA VAL A 369 39.40 -80.61 -37.26
C VAL A 369 39.46 -79.13 -36.87
N SER A 370 40.09 -78.79 -35.73
CA SER A 370 40.13 -77.42 -35.21
C SER A 370 41.34 -76.59 -35.69
N GLY A 371 42.37 -77.25 -36.23
CA GLY A 371 43.63 -76.60 -36.62
C GLY A 371 44.44 -76.01 -35.45
N TYR A 372 44.09 -76.33 -34.21
CA TYR A 372 44.73 -75.82 -33.00
C TYR A 372 46.08 -76.50 -32.72
N ASP A 373 46.98 -75.81 -32.01
CA ASP A 373 48.33 -76.30 -31.69
C ASP A 373 48.28 -77.52 -30.76
N ALA A 374 48.84 -78.63 -31.23
CA ALA A 374 48.88 -79.90 -30.51
C ALA A 374 49.60 -79.80 -29.16
N MET A 375 50.67 -79.00 -29.05
CA MET A 375 51.38 -78.83 -27.77
C MET A 375 50.53 -78.11 -26.73
N LYS A 376 49.67 -77.18 -27.15
CA LYS A 376 48.77 -76.45 -26.24
C LYS A 376 47.58 -77.31 -25.83
N LEU A 377 47.04 -78.11 -26.75
CA LEU A 377 45.98 -79.07 -26.42
C LEU A 377 46.48 -80.14 -25.44
N GLU A 378 47.74 -80.56 -25.57
CA GLU A 378 48.36 -81.48 -24.63
C GLU A 378 48.47 -80.89 -23.22
N LYS A 379 48.85 -79.62 -23.09
CA LYS A 379 48.85 -78.90 -21.80
C LYS A 379 47.45 -78.82 -21.19
N LEU A 380 46.43 -78.54 -22.01
CA LEU A 380 45.04 -78.50 -21.54
C LEU A 380 44.54 -79.89 -21.10
N ALA A 381 44.91 -80.94 -21.84
CA ALA A 381 44.60 -82.32 -21.48
C ALA A 381 45.28 -82.75 -20.18
N HIS A 382 46.54 -82.37 -19.98
CA HIS A 382 47.24 -82.59 -18.72
C HIS A 382 46.54 -81.90 -17.54
N ILE A 383 45.98 -80.71 -17.77
CA ILE A 383 45.16 -80.01 -16.76
C ILE A 383 43.86 -80.76 -16.49
N ALA A 384 43.15 -81.18 -17.55
CA ALA A 384 41.88 -81.90 -17.47
C ALA A 384 41.99 -83.28 -16.82
N LEU A 385 43.10 -84.00 -16.99
CA LEU A 385 43.28 -85.33 -16.40
C LEU A 385 43.78 -85.28 -14.94
N ASN A 386 44.44 -84.19 -14.55
CA ASN A 386 45.05 -84.09 -13.21
C ASN A 386 44.20 -83.33 -12.20
N TYR A 387 43.28 -82.45 -12.63
CA TYR A 387 42.44 -81.71 -11.69
C TYR A 387 41.46 -82.61 -10.90
N GLU A 388 41.08 -83.77 -11.47
CA GLU A 388 40.23 -84.76 -10.79
C GLU A 388 40.93 -85.37 -9.57
N LYS A 389 42.24 -85.62 -9.67
CA LYS A 389 43.06 -86.25 -8.62
C LYS A 389 43.37 -85.33 -7.44
N GLY A 390 43.32 -84.00 -7.64
CA GLY A 390 43.60 -83.00 -6.60
C GLY A 390 42.37 -82.65 -5.76
N ARG A 391 42.53 -82.57 -4.41
CA ARG A 391 41.45 -82.11 -3.51
C ARG A 391 41.15 -80.61 -3.62
N GLN A 392 42.15 -79.80 -3.99
CA GLN A 392 42.05 -78.35 -4.18
C GLN A 392 42.89 -77.90 -5.39
N VAL A 393 42.44 -76.85 -6.07
CA VAL A 393 43.10 -76.28 -7.26
C VAL A 393 43.56 -74.86 -6.94
N SER A 394 44.81 -74.52 -7.24
CA SER A 394 45.33 -73.16 -7.03
C SER A 394 44.77 -72.18 -8.08
N PHE A 395 44.65 -70.90 -7.71
CA PHE A 395 44.14 -69.87 -8.62
C PHE A 395 44.98 -69.75 -9.90
N GLY A 396 46.31 -69.89 -9.80
CA GLY A 396 47.20 -69.90 -10.97
C GLY A 396 46.88 -71.05 -11.94
N TYR A 397 46.52 -72.22 -11.42
CA TYR A 397 46.13 -73.37 -12.23
C TYR A 397 44.79 -73.16 -12.94
N LEU A 398 43.80 -72.58 -12.24
CA LEU A 398 42.51 -72.17 -12.83
C LEU A 398 42.70 -71.09 -13.92
N SER A 399 43.53 -70.09 -13.66
CA SER A 399 43.80 -69.00 -14.60
C SER A 399 44.46 -69.52 -15.89
N ALA A 400 45.47 -70.38 -15.76
CA ALA A 400 46.13 -71.02 -16.90
C ALA A 400 45.16 -71.87 -17.73
N ALA A 401 44.30 -72.66 -17.07
CA ALA A 401 43.27 -73.44 -17.75
C ALA A 401 42.27 -72.55 -18.50
N ASN A 402 41.80 -71.46 -17.87
CA ASN A 402 40.88 -70.51 -18.48
C ASN A 402 41.52 -69.81 -19.69
N GLN A 403 42.80 -69.45 -19.61
CA GLN A 403 43.53 -68.84 -20.73
C GLN A 403 43.62 -69.81 -21.91
N LEU A 404 44.00 -71.07 -21.68
CA LEU A 404 44.08 -72.10 -22.73
C LEU A 404 42.71 -72.41 -23.35
N VAL A 405 41.65 -72.49 -22.54
CA VAL A 405 40.28 -72.71 -23.04
C VAL A 405 39.80 -71.52 -23.86
N ASN A 406 39.99 -70.29 -23.40
CA ASN A 406 39.57 -69.12 -24.15
C ASN A 406 40.40 -68.97 -25.44
N GLU A 407 41.70 -69.23 -25.40
CA GLU A 407 42.55 -69.23 -26.59
C GLU A 407 42.05 -70.24 -27.62
N PHE A 408 41.68 -71.46 -27.19
CA PHE A 408 41.04 -72.42 -28.08
C PHE A 408 39.74 -71.87 -28.67
N VAL A 409 38.81 -71.37 -27.83
CA VAL A 409 37.49 -70.91 -28.31
C VAL A 409 37.58 -69.72 -29.28
N TYR A 410 38.54 -68.80 -29.09
CA TYR A 410 38.68 -67.62 -29.95
C TYR A 410 39.53 -67.85 -31.21
N ASN A 411 40.54 -68.74 -31.13
CA ASN A 411 41.49 -68.93 -32.23
C ASN A 411 41.23 -70.21 -33.04
N SER A 412 40.45 -71.15 -32.53
CA SER A 412 40.04 -72.31 -33.31
C SER A 412 38.82 -71.98 -34.18
N LYS A 413 38.90 -72.35 -35.45
CA LYS A 413 37.77 -72.32 -36.39
C LYS A 413 37.72 -73.68 -37.06
N LEU A 414 36.51 -74.14 -37.35
CA LEU A 414 36.29 -75.31 -38.21
C LEU A 414 37.11 -75.14 -39.49
N LYS A 415 38.05 -76.06 -39.73
CA LYS A 415 38.83 -76.10 -40.96
C LYS A 415 38.01 -76.66 -42.12
#